data_AF-A0A428YIN3-F1
#
_entry.id   AF-A0A428YIN3-F1
#
_cell.length_a   1.000
_cell.length_b   1.000
_cell.length_c   1.000
_cell.angle_alpha   90.00
_cell.angle_beta   90.00
_cell.angle_gamma   90.00
#
_symmetry.space_group_name_H-M   'P 1'
#
loop_
_entity.id
_entity.type
_entity.pdbx_description
1 polymer ?
#
loop_
_entity_poly.entity_id
_entity_poly.type
_entity_poly.pdbx_seq_one_letter_code
_entity_poly.pdbx_strand_id
1 'polypeptide(L)'
;MPDGQNIKVDFGAVENAGAQIKATAAKMDGELDTLRSQLQPLGAAYQGAARDEWDRVQQTWNQAQNDLNQVLAQIGAATSQAAADYQETEHGVKRLWG
;
A
#
# COMPACT_ATOMS: atom_id res chain seq x y z
N MET A 1 -4.89 -29.33 15.78
CA MET A 1 -5.12 -27.94 16.22
C MET A 1 -4.14 -27.08 15.43
N PRO A 2 -4.51 -25.90 14.91
CA PRO A 2 -3.51 -25.01 14.33
C PRO A 2 -2.55 -24.58 15.45
N ASP A 3 -1.29 -24.93 15.32
CA ASP A 3 -0.27 -24.66 16.33
C ASP A 3 0.01 -23.16 16.39
N GLY A 4 0.02 -22.56 17.57
CA GLY A 4 0.23 -21.11 17.76
C GLY A 4 1.57 -20.58 17.24
N GLN A 5 2.49 -21.45 16.84
CA GLN A 5 3.69 -21.07 16.07
C GLN A 5 3.36 -20.72 14.62
N ASN A 6 2.50 -21.49 13.94
CA ASN A 6 2.11 -21.20 12.56
C ASN A 6 1.37 -19.88 12.46
N ILE A 7 0.46 -19.59 13.40
CA ILE A 7 -0.33 -18.36 13.32
C ILE A 7 0.54 -17.12 13.60
N LYS A 8 1.52 -17.21 14.51
CA LYS A 8 2.51 -16.13 14.72
C LYS A 8 3.38 -15.88 13.47
N VAL A 9 3.74 -16.94 12.74
CA VAL A 9 4.50 -16.85 11.49
C VAL A 9 3.67 -16.16 10.41
N ASP A 10 2.40 -16.57 10.24
CA ASP A 10 1.49 -15.97 9.27
C ASP A 10 1.26 -14.48 9.56
N PHE A 11 1.12 -14.11 10.84
CA PHE A 11 0.99 -12.71 11.23
C PHE A 11 2.25 -11.87 10.90
N GLY A 12 3.43 -12.37 11.26
CA GLY A 12 4.69 -11.71 10.94
C GLY A 12 4.91 -11.56 9.44
N ALA A 13 4.46 -12.54 8.64
CA ALA A 13 4.51 -12.46 7.19
C ALA A 13 3.57 -11.38 6.63
N VAL A 14 2.36 -11.24 7.19
CA VAL A 14 1.38 -10.21 6.79
C VAL A 14 1.87 -8.80 7.14
N GLU A 15 2.39 -8.58 8.35
CA GLU A 15 2.97 -7.27 8.73
C GLU A 15 4.13 -6.87 7.81
N ASN A 16 5.02 -7.82 7.52
CA ASN A 16 6.19 -7.58 6.68
C ASN A 16 5.78 -7.30 5.22
N ALA A 17 4.80 -8.03 4.70
CA ALA A 17 4.21 -7.73 3.39
C ALA A 17 3.58 -6.32 3.36
N GLY A 18 2.82 -5.94 4.39
CA GLY A 18 2.26 -4.59 4.50
C GLY A 18 3.33 -3.48 4.51
N ALA A 19 4.42 -3.69 5.25
CA ALA A 19 5.55 -2.76 5.29
C ALA A 19 6.26 -2.66 3.93
N GLN A 20 6.47 -3.79 3.24
CA GLN A 20 7.09 -3.82 1.92
C GLN A 20 6.24 -3.10 0.87
N ILE A 21 4.92 -3.27 0.91
CA ILE A 21 4.02 -2.58 -0.03
C ILE A 21 4.05 -1.08 0.24
N LYS A 22 4.05 -0.64 1.52
CA LYS A 22 4.19 0.80 1.86
C LYS A 22 5.51 1.39 1.35
N ALA A 23 6.61 0.67 1.53
CA ALA A 23 7.92 1.10 1.03
C ALA A 23 7.95 1.16 -0.50
N THR A 24 7.32 0.20 -1.16
CA THR A 24 7.22 0.15 -2.63
C THR A 24 6.38 1.31 -3.16
N ALA A 25 5.28 1.64 -2.49
CA ALA A 25 4.46 2.78 -2.85
C ALA A 25 5.19 4.11 -2.69
N ALA A 26 5.90 4.32 -1.58
CA ALA A 26 6.72 5.51 -1.40
C ALA A 26 7.83 5.63 -2.47
N LYS A 27 8.40 4.50 -2.90
CA LYS A 27 9.37 4.47 -4.00
C LYS A 27 8.71 4.84 -5.33
N MET A 28 7.53 4.29 -5.62
CA MET A 28 6.74 4.64 -6.80
C MET A 28 6.41 6.13 -6.81
N ASP A 29 5.95 6.70 -5.70
CA ASP A 29 5.69 8.14 -5.56
C ASP A 29 6.92 9.00 -5.87
N GLY A 30 8.11 8.57 -5.42
CA GLY A 30 9.36 9.27 -5.72
C GLY A 30 9.81 9.15 -7.17
N GLU A 31 9.67 7.97 -7.79
CA GLU A 31 9.95 7.75 -9.21
C GLU A 31 9.02 8.58 -10.10
N LEU A 32 7.75 8.63 -9.69
CA LEU A 32 6.73 9.49 -10.24
C LEU A 32 7.16 10.96 -10.11
N ASP A 33 7.36 11.53 -8.93
CA ASP A 33 7.77 12.93 -8.78
C ASP A 33 9.04 13.30 -9.59
N THR A 34 9.97 12.36 -9.72
CA THR A 34 11.16 12.48 -10.58
C THR A 34 10.78 12.62 -12.06
N LEU A 35 9.91 11.74 -12.56
CA LEU A 35 9.40 11.81 -13.94
C LEU A 35 8.68 13.12 -14.20
N ARG A 36 7.87 13.63 -13.26
CA ARG A 36 7.19 14.94 -13.39
C ARG A 36 8.20 16.06 -13.57
N SER A 37 9.25 16.06 -12.76
CA SER A 37 10.33 17.06 -12.83
C SER A 37 11.08 17.00 -14.17
N GLN A 38 11.31 15.80 -14.71
CA GLN A 38 11.95 15.62 -16.01
C GLN A 38 11.05 16.07 -17.18
N LEU A 39 9.73 15.97 -17.03
CA LEU A 39 8.77 16.36 -18.05
C LEU A 39 8.39 17.86 -17.99
N GLN A 40 8.64 18.55 -16.88
CA GLN A 40 8.40 20.00 -16.71
C GLN A 40 8.99 20.87 -17.85
N PRO A 41 10.26 20.69 -18.27
CA PRO A 41 10.84 21.46 -19.37
C PRO A 41 10.19 21.15 -20.73
N LEU A 42 9.74 19.91 -20.94
CA LEU A 42 9.01 19.49 -22.13
C LEU A 42 7.59 20.08 -22.15
N GLY A 43 6.97 20.25 -20.97
CA GLY A 43 5.66 20.89 -20.83
C GLY A 43 5.62 22.32 -21.38
N ALA A 44 6.72 23.07 -21.32
CA ALA A 44 6.82 24.39 -21.95
C ALA A 44 6.75 24.32 -23.49
N ALA A 45 7.27 23.24 -24.09
CA ALA A 45 7.20 23.00 -25.54
C ALA A 45 5.84 22.42 -25.99
N TYR A 46 5.14 21.69 -25.11
CA TYR A 46 3.86 21.04 -25.42
C TYR A 46 2.60 21.89 -25.16
N GLN A 47 2.72 23.06 -24.51
CA GLN A 47 1.60 23.97 -24.15
C GLN A 47 0.71 24.42 -25.32
N GLY A 48 1.17 24.29 -26.58
CA GLY A 48 0.41 24.67 -27.77
C GLY A 48 -0.30 23.54 -28.52
N ALA A 49 0.18 22.29 -28.44
CA ALA A 49 -0.31 21.19 -29.30
C ALA A 49 -0.49 19.83 -28.59
N ALA A 50 0.04 19.62 -27.39
CA ALA A 50 -0.09 18.34 -26.66
C ALA A 50 -0.55 18.52 -25.20
N ARG A 51 -1.28 19.62 -24.94
CA ARG A 51 -1.84 19.95 -23.62
C ARG A 51 -2.80 18.85 -23.14
N ASP A 52 -3.63 18.33 -24.04
CA ASP A 52 -4.58 17.26 -23.75
C ASP A 52 -3.89 15.94 -23.36
N GLU A 53 -2.77 15.59 -24.01
CA GLU A 53 -2.03 14.37 -23.66
C GLU A 53 -1.31 14.52 -22.32
N TRP A 54 -0.79 15.71 -22.02
CA TRP A 54 -0.22 16.01 -20.70
C TRP A 54 -1.25 15.88 -19.58
N ASP A 55 -2.44 16.45 -19.77
CA ASP A 55 -3.52 16.39 -18.80
C ASP A 55 -3.99 14.93 -18.60
N ARG A 56 -3.99 14.12 -19.67
CA ARG A 56 -4.33 12.70 -19.60
C ARG A 56 -3.28 11.88 -18.82
N VAL A 57 -1.99 12.16 -19.03
CA VAL A 57 -0.90 11.54 -18.28
C VAL A 57 -0.99 11.92 -16.80
N GLN A 58 -1.23 13.20 -16.49
CA GLN A 58 -1.45 13.66 -15.11
C GLN A 58 -2.66 12.99 -14.45
N GLN A 59 -3.77 12.82 -15.15
CA GLN A 59 -4.93 12.10 -14.61
C GLN A 59 -4.66 10.63 -14.35
N THR A 60 -4.09 9.92 -15.32
CA THR A 60 -3.76 8.49 -15.22
C THR A 60 -2.86 8.24 -14.02
N TRP A 61 -1.92 9.15 -13.81
CA TRP A 61 -1.03 9.14 -12.66
C TRP A 61 -1.75 9.33 -11.34
N ASN A 62 -2.51 10.42 -11.19
CA ASN A 62 -3.23 10.71 -9.95
C ASN A 62 -4.14 9.53 -9.57
N GLN A 63 -4.71 8.87 -10.58
CA GLN A 63 -5.50 7.65 -10.38
C GLN A 63 -4.64 6.50 -9.83
N ALA A 64 -3.51 6.18 -10.47
CA ALA A 64 -2.63 5.10 -10.04
C ALA A 64 -2.11 5.31 -8.59
N GLN A 65 -1.82 6.56 -8.23
CA GLN A 65 -1.41 6.94 -6.88
C GLN A 65 -2.53 6.72 -5.85
N ASN A 66 -3.76 7.12 -6.19
CA ASN A 66 -4.92 6.90 -5.33
C ASN A 66 -5.23 5.41 -5.13
N ASP A 67 -5.19 4.63 -6.22
CA ASP A 67 -5.44 3.19 -6.17
C ASP A 67 -4.41 2.50 -5.27
N LEU A 68 -3.14 2.88 -5.39
CA LEU A 68 -2.07 2.35 -4.55
C LEU A 68 -2.26 2.68 -3.07
N ASN A 69 -2.59 3.93 -2.75
CA ASN A 69 -2.89 4.36 -1.38
C ASN A 69 -4.10 3.60 -0.81
N GLN A 70 -5.11 3.33 -1.63
CA GLN A 70 -6.29 2.59 -1.21
C GLN A 70 -5.96 1.12 -0.90
N VAL A 71 -5.16 0.46 -1.74
CA VAL A 71 -4.68 -0.91 -1.49
C VAL A 71 -3.88 -0.96 -0.19
N LEU A 72 -2.99 0.00 0.03
CA LEU A 72 -2.21 0.08 1.27
C LEU A 72 -3.07 0.23 2.52
N ALA A 73 -4.09 1.09 2.46
CA ALA A 73 -5.02 1.28 3.56
C ALA A 73 -5.79 0.00 3.87
N GLN A 74 -6.24 -0.73 2.83
CA GLN A 74 -6.92 -2.01 2.99
C GLN A 74 -6.03 -3.07 3.63
N ILE A 75 -4.77 -3.17 3.20
CA ILE A 75 -3.82 -4.11 3.79
C ILE A 75 -3.56 -3.76 5.25
N GLY A 76 -3.33 -2.49 5.57
CA GLY A 76 -3.17 -2.05 6.96
C GLY A 76 -4.37 -2.41 7.83
N ALA A 77 -5.59 -2.17 7.34
CA ALA A 77 -6.82 -2.53 8.06
C ALA A 77 -6.94 -4.05 8.27
N ALA A 78 -6.66 -4.85 7.23
CA ALA A 78 -6.68 -6.31 7.33
C ALA A 78 -5.65 -6.84 8.34
N THR A 79 -4.44 -6.26 8.38
CA THR A 79 -3.41 -6.62 9.37
C THR A 79 -3.85 -6.28 10.79
N SER A 80 -4.41 -5.09 11.02
CA SER A 80 -4.93 -4.70 12.34
C SER A 80 -6.09 -5.58 12.80
N GLN A 81 -7.00 -5.94 11.89
CA GLN A 81 -8.10 -6.85 12.20
C GLN A 81 -7.57 -8.24 12.57
N ALA A 82 -6.63 -8.79 11.80
CA ALA A 82 -6.01 -10.08 12.09
C ALA A 82 -5.30 -10.08 13.47
N ALA A 83 -4.67 -8.97 13.86
CA ALA A 83 -4.06 -8.83 15.19
C ALA A 83 -5.11 -8.90 16.32
N ALA A 84 -6.24 -8.19 16.15
CA ALA A 84 -7.32 -8.17 17.12
C ALA A 84 -7.98 -9.55 17.28
N ASP A 85 -8.29 -10.20 16.16
CA ASP A 85 -8.87 -11.55 16.14
C ASP A 85 -7.93 -12.57 16.82
N TYR A 86 -6.61 -12.39 16.66
CA TYR A 86 -5.61 -13.24 17.29
C TYR A 86 -5.56 -13.05 18.81
N GLN A 87 -5.57 -11.81 19.30
CA GLN A 87 -5.63 -11.51 20.74
C GLN A 87 -6.89 -12.13 21.35
N GLU A 88 -8.05 -11.95 20.72
CA GLU A 88 -9.31 -12.52 21.20
C GLU A 88 -9.25 -14.05 21.27
N THR A 89 -8.70 -14.70 20.24
CA THR A 89 -8.54 -16.15 20.18
C THR A 89 -7.62 -16.68 21.27
N GLU A 90 -6.44 -16.08 21.48
CA GLU A 90 -5.51 -16.46 22.56
C GLU A 90 -6.13 -16.26 23.95
N HIS A 91 -6.88 -15.18 24.17
CA HIS A 91 -7.60 -14.93 25.43
C HIS A 91 -8.76 -15.92 25.65
N GLY A 92 -9.46 -16.32 24.58
CA GLY A 92 -10.50 -17.35 24.61
C GLY A 92 -9.93 -18.73 24.97
N VAL A 93 -8.83 -19.13 24.33
CA VAL A 93 -8.15 -20.39 24.61
C VAL A 93 -7.57 -20.40 26.02
N LYS A 94 -6.90 -19.34 26.49
CA LYS A 94 -6.40 -19.29 27.87
C LYS A 94 -7.48 -19.44 28.95
N ARG A 95 -8.72 -18.99 28.69
CA ARG A 95 -9.85 -19.17 29.62
C ARG A 95 -10.46 -20.57 29.61
N LEU A 96 -10.33 -21.29 28.50
CA LEU A 96 -10.83 -22.66 28.37
C LEU A 96 -9.89 -23.69 29.03
N TRP A 97 -8.64 -23.32 29.26
CA TRP A 97 -7.58 -24.22 29.76
C TRP A 97 -6.88 -23.71 31.03
N GLY A 98 -7.44 -22.68 31.67
CA GLY A 98 -7.00 -22.13 32.94
C GLY A 98 -7.98 -22.44 34.06
#